data_AF-A0A060W862-F1
#
_entry.id   AF-A0A060W862-F1
#
_cell.length_a   1.000
_cell.length_b   1.000
_cell.length_c   1.000
_cell.angle_alpha   90.00
_cell.angle_beta   90.00
_cell.angle_gamma   90.00
#
_symmetry.space_group_name_H-M   'P 1'
#
loop_
_entity.id
_entity.type
_entity.pdbx_description
1 polymer ?
#
loop_
_entity_poly.entity_id
_entity_poly.type
_entity_poly.pdbx_seq_one_letter_code
_entity_poly.pdbx_strand_id
1 'polypeptide(L)' 'MLVLFETAAGYAIFKVLDESKLQEVDSLWKEFETPEKANKVVKLKHWEIPGHNRGLGSGHGHDGREDGEESEEGPEESGG' A
#
# COMPACT_ATOMS: atom_id res chain seq x y z
N MET A 1 17.13 -1.28 18.93
CA MET A 1 17.71 -0.67 17.71
C MET A 1 16.81 -0.89 16.47
N LEU A 2 16.90 -0.04 15.44
CA LEU A 2 16.27 -0.25 14.12
C LEU A 2 17.32 -0.53 13.04
N VAL A 3 16.98 -1.35 12.05
CA VAL A 3 17.82 -1.70 10.90
C VAL A 3 17.07 -1.42 9.61
N LEU A 4 17.73 -0.73 8.67
CA LEU A 4 17.24 -0.46 7.31
C LEU A 4 17.77 -1.54 6.36
N PHE A 5 16.88 -2.14 5.57
CA PHE A 5 17.20 -3.02 4.47
C PHE A 5 16.71 -2.38 3.17
N GLU A 6 17.62 -2.07 2.25
CA GLU A 6 17.31 -1.40 0.99
C GLU A 6 17.59 -2.33 -0.19
N THR A 7 16.71 -2.28 -1.18
CA THR A 7 16.80 -2.99 -2.46
C THR A 7 16.41 -2.04 -3.58
N ALA A 8 16.69 -2.41 -4.84
CA ALA A 8 16.23 -1.63 -6.00
C ALA A 8 14.69 -1.47 -6.05
N ALA A 9 13.94 -2.38 -5.41
CA ALA A 9 12.48 -2.32 -5.35
C ALA A 9 11.95 -1.43 -4.22
N GLY A 10 12.79 -0.95 -3.29
CA GLY A 10 12.35 -0.20 -2.12
C GLY A 10 13.06 -0.65 -0.84
N TYR A 11 12.48 -0.32 0.31
CA TYR A 11 13.12 -0.50 1.61
C TYR A 11 12.21 -1.12 2.67
N ALA A 12 12.84 -1.67 3.71
CA ALA A 12 12.18 -2.20 4.90
C ALA A 12 12.93 -1.78 6.16
N ILE A 13 12.16 -1.49 7.22
CA ILE A 13 12.66 -1.17 8.56
C ILE A 13 12.33 -2.32 9.50
N PHE A 14 13.34 -2.86 10.15
CA PHE A 14 13.22 -3.92 11.15
C PHE A 14 13.60 -3.40 12.53
N LYS A 15 12.86 -3.82 13.55
CA LYS A 15 13.26 -3.70 14.95
C LYS A 15 14.08 -4.93 15.33
N VAL A 16 15.26 -4.70 15.90
CA VAL A 16 16.05 -5.77 16.54
C VAL A 16 15.38 -6.14 17.87
N LEU A 17 15.14 -7.43 18.07
CA LEU A 17 14.52 -7.99 19.26
C LEU A 17 15.55 -8.45 20.29
N ASP A 18 16.67 -9.01 19.81
CA ASP A 18 17.79 -9.46 20.62
C ASP A 18 19.09 -8.81 20.13
N GLU A 19 19.51 -7.75 20.81
CA GLU A 19 20.71 -6.99 20.45
C GLU A 19 22.00 -7.73 20.82
N SER A 20 21.94 -8.74 21.70
CA SER A 20 23.11 -9.55 22.08
C SER A 20 23.67 -10.35 20.89
N LYS A 21 22.79 -10.78 19.98
CA LYS A 21 23.14 -11.50 18.75
C LYS A 21 24.01 -10.68 17.80
N LEU A 22 23.98 -9.36 17.91
CA LEU A 22 24.80 -8.47 17.09
C LEU A 22 26.25 -8.40 17.55
N GLN A 23 26.57 -8.92 18.74
CA GLN A 23 27.95 -9.03 19.21
C GLN A 23 28.68 -10.25 18.58
N GLU A 24 27.94 -11.27 18.15
CA GLU A 24 28.47 -12.51 17.55
C GLU A 24 28.40 -12.48 16.01
N VAL A 25 29.05 -11.48 15.40
CA VAL A 25 28.94 -11.15 13.96
C VAL A 25 29.26 -12.34 13.05
N ASP A 26 30.26 -13.16 13.38
CA ASP A 26 30.70 -14.31 12.56
C ASP A 26 29.62 -15.40 12.41
N SER A 27 28.72 -15.51 13.39
CA SER A 27 27.63 -16.50 13.41
C SER A 27 26.26 -15.90 13.16
N LEU A 28 26.13 -14.57 13.11
CA LEU A 28 24.84 -13.88 13.01
C LEU A 28 24.00 -14.36 11.82
N TRP A 29 24.64 -14.64 10.67
CA TRP A 29 23.97 -15.12 9.46
C TRP A 29 23.20 -16.44 9.68
N LYS A 30 23.61 -17.28 10.64
CA LYS A 30 22.94 -18.55 10.97
C LYS A 30 21.53 -18.34 11.54
N GLU A 31 21.28 -17.19 12.15
CA GLU A 31 19.96 -16.81 12.63
C GLU A 31 19.01 -16.45 11.48
N PHE A 32 19.53 -16.26 10.26
CA PHE A 32 18.74 -15.91 9.07
C PHE A 32 18.61 -17.07 8.06
N GLU A 33 19.10 -18.27 8.38
CA GLU A 33 18.94 -19.48 7.54
C GLU A 33 17.49 -19.94 7.42
N THR A 34 16.67 -19.69 8.45
CA THR A 34 15.23 -20.03 8.44
C THR A 34 14.38 -18.86 8.95
N PRO A 35 13.12 -18.73 8.47
CA PRO A 35 12.23 -17.67 8.93
C PRO A 35 11.96 -17.69 10.44
N GLU A 36 11.89 -18.88 11.05
CA GLU A 36 11.59 -19.05 12.48
C GLU A 36 12.73 -18.52 13.36
N LYS A 37 13.99 -18.71 12.94
CA LYS A 37 15.15 -18.14 13.62
C LYS A 37 15.19 -16.61 13.43
N ALA A 38 15.00 -16.15 12.20
CA ALA A 38 15.08 -14.72 11.86
C ALA A 38 14.07 -13.90 12.66
N ASN A 39 12.84 -14.41 12.81
CA ASN A 39 11.76 -13.77 13.57
C ASN A 39 12.07 -13.60 15.08
N LYS A 40 13.06 -14.32 15.62
CA LYS A 40 13.52 -14.13 17.01
C LYS A 40 14.52 -12.99 17.13
N VAL A 41 15.22 -12.64 16.04
CA VAL A 41 16.25 -11.60 16.02
C VAL A 41 15.68 -10.27 15.54
N VAL A 42 14.81 -10.29 14.52
CA VAL A 42 14.24 -9.10 13.91
C VAL A 42 12.72 -9.18 13.78
N LYS A 43 12.06 -8.02 13.83
CA LYS A 43 10.64 -7.88 13.53
C LYS A 43 10.42 -6.73 12.57
N LEU A 44 9.73 -7.01 11.46
CA LEU A 44 9.36 -5.98 10.49
C LEU A 44 8.48 -4.92 11.15
N LYS A 45 8.82 -3.65 10.91
CA LYS A 45 8.08 -2.48 11.40
C LYS A 45 7.40 -1.72 10.28
N HIS A 46 8.11 -1.53 9.18
CA HIS A 46 7.61 -0.82 8.02
C HIS A 46 8.31 -1.33 6.77
N TRP A 47 7.64 -1.23 5.63
CA TRP A 47 8.23 -1.47 4.32
C TRP A 47 7.51 -0.62 3.29
N GLU A 48 8.25 -0.23 2.26
CA GLU A 48 7.74 0.57 1.16
C GLU A 48 8.35 0.09 -0.15
N ILE A 49 7.50 -0.17 -1.13
CA ILE A 49 7.88 -0.45 -2.51
C ILE A 49 7.24 0.65 -3.37
N PRO A 50 8.02 1.47 -4.10
CA PRO A 50 7.45 2.53 -4.93
C PRO A 50 6.46 1.97 -5.95
N GLY A 51 5.23 2.50 -5.94
CA GLY A 51 4.15 2.04 -6.81
C GLY A 51 3.25 0.95 -6.21
N HIS A 52 3.65 0.26 -5.14
CA HIS A 52 2.78 -0.71 -4.46
C HIS A 52 1.57 -0.02 -3.77
N ASN A 53 1.69 1.26 -3.41
CA ASN A 53 0.64 2.04 -2.75
C ASN A 53 0.02 3.14 -3.63
N ARG A 54 0.21 3.08 -4.96
CA ARG A 54 -0.43 4.01 -5.91
C ARG A 54 -1.59 3.30 -6.60
N GLY A 55 -2.79 3.32 -6.01
CA GLY A 55 -3.98 2.86 -6.75
C GLY A 55 -5.24 2.52 -5.96
N LEU A 56 -5.72 3.39 -5.07
CA LEU A 56 -7.16 3.51 -4.78
C LEU A 56 -7.54 4.99 -4.62
N GLY A 57 -7.35 5.74 -5.69
CA GLY A 57 -8.04 7.02 -5.88
C GLY A 57 -9.22 6.78 -6.82
N SER A 58 -10.31 6.18 -6.33
CA SER A 58 -11.57 6.17 -7.07
C SER A 58 -12.17 7.57 -6.95
N GLY A 59 -11.78 8.44 -7.89
CA GLY A 59 -12.27 9.81 -8.03
C GLY A 59 -13.09 9.97 -9.30
N HIS A 60 -14.07 9.10 -9.56
CA HIS A 60 -15.20 9.48 -10.42
C HIS A 60 -16.20 10.25 -9.55
N GLY A 61 -15.94 11.55 -9.41
CA GLY A 61 -16.92 12.49 -8.88
C GLY A 61 -18.09 12.57 -9.86
N HIS A 62 -19.26 12.19 -9.39
CA HIS A 62 -20.55 12.58 -9.96
C HIS A 62 -20.55 14.10 -10.19
N ASP A 63 -20.47 14.55 -11.44
CA ASP A 63 -20.78 15.92 -11.81
C ASP A 63 -22.29 16.00 -12.05
N GLY A 64 -23.00 16.42 -11.00
CA GLY A 64 -24.38 16.87 -11.12
C GLY A 64 -24.42 18.22 -11.80
N ARG A 65 -24.78 18.24 -13.08
CA ARG A 65 -25.36 19.40 -13.75
C ARG A 65 -26.86 19.19 -13.91
N GLU A 66 -27.62 19.91 -13.10
CA GLU A 66 -28.99 20.28 -13.38
C GLU A 66 -28.95 21.51 -14.30
N ASP A 67 -29.19 21.32 -15.59
CA ASP A 67 -29.58 22.37 -16.53
C ASP A 67 -30.92 21.87 -17.10
N GLY A 68 -32.08 22.45 -16.79
CA GLY A 68 -32.47 23.80 -17.16
C GLY A 68 -33.47 23.69 -18.32
N GLU A 69 -34.72 24.10 -18.08
CA GLU A 69 -35.88 24.08 -18.98
C GLU A 69 -35.59 24.60 -20.41
N GLU A 70 -36.23 24.01 -21.43
CA GLU A 70 -36.88 24.80 -22.48
C GLU A 70 -38.09 24.08 -23.09
N SER A 71 -39.08 24.90 -23.39
CA SER A 71 -40.52 24.74 -23.61
C SER A 71 -40.98 24.11 -24.92
N GLU A 72 -42.23 23.62 -24.87
CA GLU A 72 -43.35 23.63 -25.86
C GLU A 72 -43.00 23.50 -27.36
N GLU A 73 -43.65 22.61 -28.12
CA GLU A 73 -44.92 22.90 -28.82
C GLU A 73 -45.63 21.58 -29.21
N GLY A 74 -46.97 21.54 -29.08
CA GLY A 74 -47.82 20.42 -29.53
C GLY A 74 -48.10 20.43 -31.04
N PRO A 75 -49.29 20.05 -31.53
CA PRO A 75 -50.31 19.14 -30.97
C PRO A 75 -50.69 18.01 -31.97
N GLU A 76 -51.79 17.30 -31.65
CA GLU A 76 -52.78 16.67 -32.56
C GLU A 76 -52.34 15.43 -33.41
N GLU A 77 -53.12 14.37 -33.64
CA GLU A 77 -54.54 14.07 -33.43
C GLU A 77 -54.81 12.55 -33.62
N SER A 78 -55.83 12.05 -32.92
CA SER A 78 -56.81 11.03 -33.35
C SER A 78 -56.40 9.59 -33.73
N GLY A 79 -57.19 8.63 -33.22
CA GLY A 79 -57.73 7.57 -34.06
C GLY A 79 -57.79 6.17 -33.45
N GLY A 80 -58.99 5.74 -33.06
CA GLY A 80 -59.43 4.33 -33.15
C GLY A 80 -59.57 3.56 -31.86
#